data_AF-A0A341EGT0-F1
#
_entry.id   AF-A0A341EGT0-F1
#
_cell.length_a   1.000
_cell.length_b   1.000
_cell.length_c   1.000
_cell.angle_alpha   90.00
_cell.angle_beta   90.00
_cell.angle_gamma   90.00
#
_symmetry.space_group_name_H-M   'P 1'
#
loop_
_entity.id
_entity.type
_entity.pdbx_description
1 polymer ?
#
loop_
_entity_poly.entity_id
_entity_poly.type
_entity_poly.pdbx_seq_one_letter_code
_entity_poly.pdbx_strand_id
1 'polypeptide(L)'
;MNQHLALLARIRCAGPGSSPPGQDDLKCHLSGRLQQIGAPALMEFAYVQQVAAEVWGAERCAHFANVLREARVTPKSPRRTSWQTARMRLSDLPDQWQLILAERIEVSEAGVRKKGQVLWSAAHTQNVIRALSGWVTYCRAQDLPMSPTGGTLEGYARVVTQKASVRTASDYISRILTGIKLVMPGFSSQACEFVACDWRERAAEAGSTTKTGAQLVGASRIYDLGFDLMQQARSRHLRGLHAAKDFRNGILLSVAVALPQRARALSALAFDRTIDIPCEGMVHIHLPARMLKLPEGQKAGAPFDRTLSSQKLASALEEYRHSYRPLFDDGASLFPSMHARGAAISEAQIGRLTGDLTERAFGVRVSVHRLRDNVATEASEHLVSGGRAATALLGQRDEQTAQRHYDHSTGLASAQEFVDMVERQRSFEVELDL
;
A
#
# COMPACT_ATOMS: atom_id res chain seq x y z
N MET A 1 47.11 -13.85 12.71
CA MET A 1 46.24 -14.72 11.88
C MET A 1 45.00 -13.93 11.48
N ASN A 2 44.56 -13.99 10.22
CA ASN A 2 43.37 -13.26 9.76
C ASN A 2 42.12 -13.78 10.48
N GLN A 3 41.50 -12.95 11.34
CA GLN A 3 40.31 -13.33 12.14
C GLN A 3 39.15 -13.83 11.27
N HIS A 4 39.02 -13.35 10.04
CA HIS A 4 38.01 -13.82 9.09
C HIS A 4 38.24 -15.27 8.65
N LEU A 5 39.49 -15.62 8.32
CA LEU A 5 39.84 -17.00 7.98
C LEU A 5 39.69 -17.93 9.19
N ALA A 6 40.00 -17.43 10.40
CA ALA A 6 39.80 -18.17 11.63
C ALA A 6 38.31 -18.47 11.88
N LEU A 7 37.43 -17.51 11.64
CA LEU A 7 35.97 -17.70 11.74
C LEU A 7 35.49 -18.75 10.73
N LEU A 8 35.89 -18.65 9.46
CA LEU A 8 35.52 -19.63 8.44
C LEU A 8 36.02 -21.04 8.75
N ALA A 9 37.26 -21.17 9.21
CA ALA A 9 37.82 -22.45 9.64
C ALA A 9 37.02 -23.03 10.82
N ARG A 10 36.69 -22.21 11.82
CA ARG A 10 35.85 -22.63 12.95
C ARG A 10 34.47 -23.11 12.51
N ILE A 11 33.83 -22.43 11.56
CA ILE A 11 32.53 -22.84 11.01
C ILE A 11 32.65 -24.18 10.30
N ARG A 12 33.64 -24.35 9.42
CA ARG A 12 33.82 -25.58 8.63
C ARG A 12 34.16 -26.81 9.48
N CYS A 13 34.90 -26.61 10.57
CA CYS A 13 35.24 -27.67 11.51
C CYS A 13 34.13 -27.96 12.53
N ALA A 14 33.03 -27.19 12.51
CA ALA A 14 31.93 -27.38 13.43
C ALA A 14 31.04 -28.57 13.02
N GLY A 15 30.64 -29.39 13.99
CA GLY A 15 29.66 -30.45 13.76
C GLY A 15 28.22 -29.92 13.74
N PRO A 16 27.25 -30.68 13.19
CA PRO A 16 25.83 -30.28 13.14
C PRO A 16 25.22 -29.95 14.51
N GLY A 17 25.70 -30.62 15.56
CA GLY A 17 25.27 -30.43 16.95
C GLY A 17 25.83 -29.20 17.65
N SER A 18 26.79 -28.49 17.06
CA SER A 18 27.30 -27.25 17.66
C SER A 18 26.36 -26.08 17.41
N SER A 19 26.49 -25.02 18.21
CA SER A 19 25.75 -23.78 18.00
C SER A 19 26.50 -22.83 17.07
N PRO A 20 25.80 -22.11 16.17
CA PRO A 20 26.41 -21.03 15.43
C PRO A 20 26.86 -19.90 16.38
N PRO A 21 27.83 -19.06 15.98
CA PRO A 21 28.25 -17.89 16.74
C PRO A 21 27.07 -16.98 17.11
N GLY A 22 27.14 -16.34 18.27
CA GLY A 22 26.12 -15.41 18.74
C GLY A 22 26.05 -14.15 17.86
N GLN A 23 24.92 -13.44 17.94
CA GLN A 23 24.72 -12.23 17.14
C GLN A 23 25.77 -11.14 17.48
N ASP A 24 26.11 -10.97 18.76
CA ASP A 24 27.10 -9.95 19.17
C ASP A 24 28.52 -10.29 18.71
N ASP A 25 28.92 -11.56 18.76
CA ASP A 25 30.21 -12.01 18.21
C ASP A 25 30.33 -11.66 16.72
N LEU A 26 29.24 -11.88 15.97
CA LEU A 26 29.17 -11.59 14.55
C LEU A 26 29.19 -10.09 14.27
N LYS A 27 28.52 -9.26 15.09
CA LYS A 27 28.58 -7.80 15.00
C LYS A 27 29.98 -7.27 15.24
N CYS A 28 30.64 -7.75 16.30
CA CYS A 28 32.02 -7.40 16.62
C CYS A 28 32.96 -7.78 15.47
N HIS A 29 32.81 -9.00 14.94
CA HIS A 29 33.59 -9.49 13.80
C HIS A 29 33.40 -8.61 12.56
N LEU A 30 32.14 -8.35 12.16
CA LEU A 30 31.85 -7.55 10.97
C LEU A 30 32.34 -6.10 11.12
N SER A 31 32.16 -5.51 12.30
CA SER A 31 32.59 -4.14 12.58
C SER A 31 34.12 -4.01 12.51
N GLY A 32 34.85 -4.94 13.12
CA GLY A 32 36.31 -4.99 13.02
C GLY A 32 36.77 -5.17 11.57
N ARG A 33 36.07 -5.99 10.78
CA ARG A 33 36.40 -6.20 9.37
C ARG A 33 36.11 -4.97 8.50
N LEU A 34 35.01 -4.28 8.74
CA LEU A 34 34.67 -3.01 8.08
C LEU A 34 35.73 -1.94 8.34
N GLN A 35 36.28 -1.86 9.56
CA GLN A 35 37.37 -0.94 9.87
C GLN A 35 38.67 -1.29 9.13
N GLN A 36 38.95 -2.57 8.90
CA GLN A 36 40.18 -3.03 8.23
C GLN A 36 40.14 -2.84 6.72
N ILE A 37 39.03 -3.20 6.06
CA ILE A 37 38.98 -3.30 4.59
C ILE A 37 37.80 -2.55 3.96
N GLY A 38 36.96 -1.88 4.75
CA GLY A 38 35.81 -1.13 4.25
C GLY A 38 34.69 -2.01 3.68
N ALA A 39 33.96 -1.48 2.69
CA ALA A 39 32.76 -2.11 2.11
C ALA A 39 32.90 -3.57 1.63
N PRO A 40 34.05 -4.03 1.08
CA PRO A 40 34.27 -5.45 0.76
C PRO A 40 34.01 -6.42 1.91
N ALA A 41 34.15 -6.00 3.17
CA ALA A 41 33.82 -6.82 4.35
C ALA A 41 32.37 -7.34 4.33
N LEU A 42 31.44 -6.59 3.73
CA LEU A 42 30.04 -6.98 3.63
C LEU A 42 29.82 -8.16 2.67
N MET A 43 30.69 -8.31 1.67
CA MET A 43 30.64 -9.45 0.74
C MET A 43 31.31 -10.67 1.37
N GLU A 44 32.47 -10.47 2.01
CA GLU A 44 33.14 -11.53 2.78
C GLU A 44 32.20 -12.10 3.86
N PHE A 45 31.47 -11.23 4.57
CA PHE A 45 30.53 -11.66 5.60
C PHE A 45 29.29 -12.38 5.02
N ALA A 46 28.83 -11.97 3.83
CA ALA A 46 27.76 -12.71 3.13
C ALA A 46 28.22 -14.14 2.77
N TYR A 47 29.49 -14.32 2.39
CA TYR A 47 30.07 -15.65 2.19
C TYR A 47 30.14 -16.45 3.49
N VAL A 48 30.52 -15.83 4.61
CA VAL A 48 30.48 -16.48 5.95
C VAL A 48 29.08 -17.00 6.27
N GLN A 49 28.04 -16.20 5.99
CA GLN A 49 26.65 -16.65 6.18
C GLN A 49 26.33 -17.88 5.34
N GLN A 50 26.80 -17.93 4.09
CA GLN A 50 26.56 -19.08 3.22
C GLN A 50 27.20 -20.35 3.78
N VAL A 51 28.47 -20.29 4.14
CA VAL A 51 29.19 -21.44 4.72
C VAL A 51 28.53 -21.86 6.05
N ALA A 52 28.08 -20.91 6.86
CA ALA A 52 27.36 -21.22 8.10
C ALA A 52 26.03 -21.95 7.84
N ALA A 53 25.27 -21.53 6.82
CA ALA A 53 24.01 -22.16 6.45
C ALA A 53 24.19 -23.59 5.91
N GLU A 54 25.30 -23.87 5.22
CA GLU A 54 25.66 -25.22 4.78
C GLU A 54 25.95 -26.17 5.97
N VAL A 55 26.52 -25.63 7.06
CA VAL A 55 26.90 -26.43 8.25
C VAL A 55 25.75 -26.61 9.24
N TRP A 56 25.04 -25.53 9.58
CA TRP A 56 24.02 -25.54 10.64
C TRP A 56 22.59 -25.40 10.14
N GLY A 57 22.40 -25.23 8.82
CA GLY A 57 21.10 -24.97 8.21
C GLY A 57 20.73 -23.48 8.19
N ALA A 58 19.89 -23.13 7.23
CA ALA A 58 19.48 -21.76 6.95
C ALA A 58 18.79 -21.08 8.14
N GLU A 59 17.93 -21.81 8.85
CA GLU A 59 17.09 -21.27 9.92
C GLU A 59 17.93 -20.85 11.13
N ARG A 60 18.86 -21.71 11.55
CA ARG A 60 19.76 -21.46 12.68
C ARG A 60 20.77 -20.34 12.40
N CYS A 61 20.97 -19.99 11.12
CA CYS A 61 21.88 -18.93 10.68
C CYS A 61 21.16 -17.65 10.23
N ALA A 62 19.86 -17.54 10.45
CA ALA A 62 19.05 -16.39 10.04
C ALA A 62 19.57 -15.06 10.61
N HIS A 63 20.10 -15.06 11.85
CA HIS A 63 20.64 -13.86 12.51
C HIS A 63 21.88 -13.26 11.83
N PHE A 64 22.61 -14.03 11.02
CA PHE A 64 23.71 -13.47 10.20
C PHE A 64 23.17 -12.40 9.23
N ALA A 65 21.97 -12.61 8.68
CA ALA A 65 21.35 -11.62 7.80
C ALA A 65 21.00 -10.33 8.55
N ASN A 66 20.64 -10.42 9.83
CA ASN A 66 20.36 -9.26 10.67
C ASN A 66 21.62 -8.43 10.85
N VAL A 67 22.73 -9.07 11.22
CA VAL A 67 24.04 -8.40 11.37
C VAL A 67 24.45 -7.72 10.06
N LEU A 68 24.35 -8.44 8.95
CA LEU A 68 24.70 -7.90 7.63
C LEU A 68 23.81 -6.71 7.23
N ARG A 69 22.52 -6.76 7.56
CA ARG A 69 21.56 -5.69 7.28
C ARG A 69 21.81 -4.46 8.15
N GLU A 70 22.05 -4.64 9.44
CA GLU A 70 22.36 -3.56 10.36
C GLU A 70 23.59 -2.76 9.92
N ALA A 71 24.60 -3.44 9.38
CA ALA A 71 25.78 -2.79 8.83
C ALA A 71 25.53 -2.05 7.50
N ARG A 72 24.47 -2.41 6.75
CA ARG A 72 24.18 -1.85 5.41
C ARG A 72 23.17 -0.71 5.42
N VAL A 73 22.25 -0.70 6.37
CA VAL A 73 21.05 0.15 6.31
C VAL A 73 21.06 1.16 7.45
N THR A 74 21.03 2.44 7.11
CA THR A 74 20.81 3.51 8.07
C THR A 74 19.31 3.77 8.30
N PRO A 75 18.90 4.19 9.50
CA PRO A 75 17.56 4.70 9.72
C PRO A 75 17.28 5.88 8.78
N LYS A 76 16.11 5.88 8.14
CA LYS A 76 15.66 7.03 7.34
C LYS A 76 14.99 8.05 8.26
N SER A 77 15.18 9.33 7.96
CA SER A 77 14.38 10.39 8.59
C SER A 77 12.88 10.12 8.42
N PRO A 78 12.04 10.48 9.40
CA PRO A 78 10.60 10.31 9.30
C PRO A 78 10.05 10.90 8.01
N ARG A 79 9.12 10.19 7.35
CA ARG A 79 8.46 10.71 6.16
C ARG A 79 7.61 11.92 6.55
N ARG A 80 7.62 12.94 5.68
CA ARG A 80 6.67 14.05 5.79
C ARG A 80 5.24 13.52 5.72
N THR A 81 4.36 14.09 6.53
CA THR A 81 2.93 13.79 6.48
C THR A 81 2.30 14.38 5.21
N SER A 82 1.12 13.90 4.84
CA SER A 82 0.36 14.48 3.74
C SER A 82 -0.03 15.94 4.01
N TRP A 83 -0.23 16.33 5.27
CA TRP A 83 -0.51 17.71 5.66
C TRP A 83 0.73 18.61 5.55
N GLN A 84 1.89 18.14 6.01
CA GLN A 84 3.17 18.86 5.80
C GLN A 84 3.45 19.08 4.30
N THR A 85 3.16 18.08 3.47
CA THR A 85 3.29 18.20 2.01
C THR A 85 2.29 19.22 1.43
N ALA A 86 1.07 19.30 1.97
CA ALA A 86 0.09 20.30 1.56
C ALA A 86 0.54 21.73 1.91
N ARG A 87 1.03 21.95 3.14
CA ARG A 87 1.53 23.25 3.60
C ARG A 87 2.71 23.73 2.75
N MET A 88 3.65 22.86 2.43
CA MET A 88 4.78 23.22 1.55
C MET A 88 4.34 23.69 0.17
N ARG A 89 3.28 23.11 -0.41
CA ARG A 89 2.80 23.51 -1.74
C ARG A 89 2.12 24.87 -1.76
N LEU A 90 1.87 25.50 -0.61
CA LEU A 90 1.32 26.86 -0.58
C LEU A 90 2.23 27.85 -1.29
N SER A 91 3.56 27.67 -1.24
CA SER A 91 4.51 28.52 -1.97
C SER A 91 4.33 28.49 -3.49
N ASP A 92 3.58 27.53 -4.03
CA ASP A 92 3.26 27.43 -5.45
C ASP A 92 2.14 28.40 -5.87
N LEU A 93 1.56 29.16 -4.93
CA LEU A 93 0.39 30.04 -5.13
C LEU A 93 0.72 31.52 -4.84
N PRO A 94 -0.07 32.46 -5.36
CA PRO A 94 0.03 33.88 -4.99
C PRO A 94 -0.13 34.09 -3.48
N ASP A 95 0.65 35.00 -2.89
CA ASP A 95 0.69 35.23 -1.43
C ASP A 95 -0.69 35.47 -0.81
N GLN A 96 -1.53 36.24 -1.49
CA GLN A 96 -2.91 36.52 -1.08
C GLN A 96 -3.81 35.27 -0.97
N TRP A 97 -3.50 34.19 -1.69
CA TRP A 97 -4.23 32.92 -1.60
C TRP A 97 -3.62 31.98 -0.55
N GLN A 98 -2.34 32.13 -0.24
CA GLN A 98 -1.62 31.25 0.68
C GLN A 98 -2.23 31.29 2.08
N LEU A 99 -2.50 32.50 2.61
CA LEU A 99 -3.07 32.67 3.95
C LEU A 99 -4.43 31.98 4.10
N ILE A 100 -5.32 32.16 3.11
CA ILE A 100 -6.67 31.58 3.12
C ILE A 100 -6.61 30.04 3.06
N LEU A 101 -5.74 29.49 2.21
CA LEU A 101 -5.57 28.04 2.12
C LEU A 101 -4.84 27.45 3.32
N ALA A 102 -3.93 28.19 3.97
CA ALA A 102 -3.30 27.79 5.22
C ALA A 102 -4.36 27.64 6.33
N GLU A 103 -5.27 28.61 6.48
CA GLU A 103 -6.39 28.51 7.44
C GLU A 103 -7.27 27.29 7.14
N ARG A 104 -7.58 27.04 5.85
CA ARG A 104 -8.35 25.85 5.44
C ARG A 104 -7.62 24.54 5.79
N ILE A 105 -6.30 24.49 5.64
CA ILE A 105 -5.48 23.34 6.04
C ILE A 105 -5.59 23.14 7.55
N GLU A 106 -5.42 24.19 8.35
CA GLU A 106 -5.45 24.10 9.81
C GLU A 106 -6.78 23.59 10.33
N VAL A 107 -7.90 24.15 9.85
CA VAL A 107 -9.25 23.70 10.22
C VAL A 107 -9.47 22.23 9.83
N SER A 108 -9.00 21.84 8.63
CA SER A 108 -9.18 20.47 8.13
C SER A 108 -8.31 19.45 8.85
N GLU A 109 -7.06 19.81 9.17
CA GLU A 109 -6.11 18.99 9.91
C GLU A 109 -6.55 18.79 11.37
N ALA A 110 -7.08 19.85 12.00
CA ALA A 110 -7.63 19.79 13.35
C ALA A 110 -8.96 18.99 13.42
N GLY A 111 -9.61 18.74 12.29
CA GLY A 111 -10.89 18.02 12.23
C GLY A 111 -12.08 18.78 12.81
N VAL A 112 -11.94 20.09 13.06
CA VAL A 112 -12.96 20.92 13.71
C VAL A 112 -14.06 21.27 12.70
N ARG A 113 -15.24 20.68 12.87
CA ARG A 113 -16.39 20.98 12.01
C ARG A 113 -16.97 22.36 12.36
N LYS A 114 -16.95 23.27 11.39
CA LYS A 114 -17.74 24.52 11.43
C LYS A 114 -19.00 24.34 10.59
N LYS A 115 -20.15 24.85 11.06
CA LYS A 115 -21.43 24.77 10.34
C LYS A 115 -21.26 25.34 8.92
N GLY A 116 -21.68 24.58 7.91
CA GLY A 116 -21.56 24.96 6.50
C GLY A 116 -20.17 24.79 5.88
N GLN A 117 -19.16 24.30 6.62
CA GLN A 117 -17.81 24.08 6.08
C GLN A 117 -17.49 22.59 5.96
N VAL A 118 -17.17 22.17 4.73
CA VAL A 118 -16.70 20.81 4.44
C VAL A 118 -15.20 20.73 4.73
N LEU A 119 -14.81 19.76 5.57
CA LEU A 119 -13.40 19.47 5.84
C LEU A 119 -12.76 18.82 4.60
N TRP A 120 -11.61 19.35 4.18
CA TRP A 120 -10.87 18.79 3.06
C TRP A 120 -9.90 17.72 3.56
N SER A 121 -9.74 16.63 2.81
CA SER A 121 -8.63 15.73 3.10
C SER A 121 -7.31 16.32 2.62
N ALA A 122 -6.19 15.95 3.27
CA ALA A 122 -4.86 16.38 2.84
C ALA A 122 -4.61 16.15 1.33
N ALA A 123 -5.07 15.02 0.79
CA ALA A 123 -4.93 14.69 -0.62
C ALA A 123 -5.79 15.61 -1.51
N HIS A 124 -7.04 15.90 -1.08
CA HIS A 124 -7.89 16.85 -1.80
C HIS A 124 -7.28 18.26 -1.79
N THR A 125 -6.80 18.72 -0.64
CA THR A 125 -6.13 20.02 -0.50
C THR A 125 -4.91 20.14 -1.42
N GLN A 126 -4.03 19.13 -1.45
CA GLN A 126 -2.89 19.10 -2.37
C GLN A 126 -3.33 19.17 -3.84
N ASN A 127 -4.41 18.50 -4.21
CA ASN A 127 -4.93 18.51 -5.57
C ASN A 127 -5.57 19.86 -5.93
N VAL A 128 -6.25 20.53 -5.00
CA VAL A 128 -6.76 21.90 -5.18
C VAL A 128 -5.60 22.88 -5.37
N ILE A 129 -4.58 22.84 -4.50
CA ILE A 129 -3.40 23.69 -4.63
C ILE A 129 -2.71 23.47 -5.98
N ARG A 130 -2.53 22.20 -6.40
CA ARG A 130 -1.94 21.89 -7.70
C ARG A 130 -2.75 22.44 -8.87
N ALA A 131 -4.08 22.32 -8.81
CA ALA A 131 -4.95 22.81 -9.87
C ALA A 131 -4.95 24.34 -9.94
N LEU A 132 -4.99 25.02 -8.79
CA LEU A 132 -4.87 26.48 -8.70
C LEU A 132 -3.51 26.98 -9.20
N SER A 133 -2.41 26.31 -8.83
CA SER A 133 -1.08 26.68 -9.32
C SER A 133 -0.99 26.57 -10.84
N GLY A 134 -1.49 25.46 -11.41
CA GLY A 134 -1.58 25.29 -12.87
C GLY A 134 -2.45 26.34 -13.55
N TRP A 135 -3.56 26.74 -12.93
CA TRP A 135 -4.41 27.83 -13.40
C TRP A 135 -3.69 29.19 -13.39
N VAL A 136 -2.99 29.52 -12.31
CA VAL A 136 -2.19 30.75 -12.20
C VAL A 136 -1.12 30.82 -13.27
N THR A 137 -0.41 29.72 -13.51
CA THR A 137 0.58 29.64 -14.60
C THR A 137 -0.07 29.88 -15.96
N TYR A 138 -1.22 29.28 -16.23
CA TYR A 138 -1.95 29.48 -17.48
C TYR A 138 -2.41 30.94 -17.66
N CYS A 139 -3.03 31.55 -16.63
CA CYS A 139 -3.46 32.94 -16.69
C CYS A 139 -2.29 33.88 -16.99
N ARG A 140 -1.16 33.72 -16.29
CA ARG A 140 0.05 34.53 -16.54
C ARG A 140 0.59 34.36 -17.96
N ALA A 141 0.62 33.13 -18.46
CA ALA A 141 1.13 32.84 -19.81
C ALA A 141 0.22 33.37 -20.93
N GLN A 142 -1.04 33.69 -20.63
CA GLN A 142 -2.02 34.19 -21.60
C GLN A 142 -2.43 35.64 -21.33
N ASP A 143 -1.78 36.30 -20.37
CA ASP A 143 -2.13 37.64 -19.89
C ASP A 143 -3.62 37.78 -19.50
N LEU A 144 -4.16 36.76 -18.84
CA LEU A 144 -5.56 36.69 -18.41
C LEU A 144 -5.73 37.03 -16.92
N PRO A 145 -6.88 37.59 -16.51
CA PRO A 145 -7.20 37.73 -15.10
C PRO A 145 -7.30 36.36 -14.42
N MET A 146 -6.92 36.29 -13.14
CA MET A 146 -7.00 35.05 -12.35
C MET A 146 -8.44 34.66 -12.00
N SER A 147 -9.40 35.57 -12.12
CA SER A 147 -10.83 35.29 -11.97
C SER A 147 -11.33 34.50 -13.19
N PRO A 148 -11.80 33.25 -13.03
CA PRO A 148 -12.21 32.45 -14.16
C PRO A 148 -13.54 32.94 -14.76
N THR A 149 -13.61 32.90 -16.09
CA THR A 149 -14.85 32.96 -16.86
C THR A 149 -15.10 31.61 -17.50
N GLY A 150 -16.30 31.36 -18.03
CA GLY A 150 -16.58 30.12 -18.77
C GLY A 150 -15.59 29.91 -19.92
N GLY A 151 -15.33 30.97 -20.70
CA GLY A 151 -14.38 30.92 -21.82
C GLY A 151 -12.94 30.64 -21.40
N THR A 152 -12.45 31.26 -20.31
CA THR A 152 -11.06 31.03 -19.88
C THR A 152 -10.86 29.65 -19.25
N LEU A 153 -11.86 29.10 -18.54
CA LEU A 153 -11.83 27.72 -18.05
C LEU A 153 -11.90 26.68 -19.17
N GLU A 154 -12.75 26.89 -20.17
CA GLU A 154 -12.81 26.05 -21.37
C GLU A 154 -11.45 26.03 -22.09
N GLY A 155 -10.84 27.21 -22.27
CA GLY A 155 -9.49 27.33 -22.85
C GLY A 155 -8.44 26.54 -22.05
N TYR A 156 -8.45 26.68 -20.72
CA TYR A 156 -7.53 25.94 -19.86
C TYR A 156 -7.73 24.42 -19.97
N ALA A 157 -8.98 23.96 -19.94
CA ALA A 157 -9.30 22.55 -20.05
C ALA A 157 -8.79 21.95 -21.36
N ARG A 158 -8.93 22.67 -22.48
CA ARG A 158 -8.37 22.27 -23.78
C ARG A 158 -6.86 22.13 -23.74
N VAL A 159 -6.15 23.09 -23.13
CA VAL A 159 -4.69 23.00 -22.93
C VAL A 159 -4.32 21.77 -22.10
N VAL A 160 -5.06 21.46 -21.04
CA VAL A 160 -4.82 20.26 -20.23
C VAL A 160 -5.01 18.99 -21.08
N THR A 161 -6.04 18.93 -21.92
CA THR A 161 -6.29 17.75 -22.76
C THR A 161 -5.26 17.50 -23.85
N GLN A 162 -4.44 18.49 -24.21
CA GLN A 162 -3.32 18.26 -25.12
C GLN A 162 -2.25 17.32 -24.53
N LYS A 163 -2.22 17.18 -23.19
CA LYS A 163 -1.20 16.41 -22.47
C LYS A 163 -1.77 15.36 -21.51
N ALA A 164 -3.09 15.34 -21.33
CA ALA A 164 -3.76 14.50 -20.34
C ALA A 164 -5.17 14.10 -20.79
N SER A 165 -5.81 13.21 -20.03
CA SER A 165 -7.16 12.74 -20.34
C SER A 165 -8.24 13.82 -20.11
N VAL A 166 -9.39 13.67 -20.77
CA VAL A 166 -10.62 14.45 -20.53
C VAL A 166 -11.01 14.43 -19.04
N ARG A 167 -10.88 13.27 -18.39
CA ARG A 167 -11.11 13.11 -16.96
C ARG A 167 -10.20 14.01 -16.13
N THR A 168 -8.92 14.09 -16.49
CA THR A 168 -7.95 14.97 -15.80
C THR A 168 -8.33 16.44 -15.94
N ALA A 169 -8.75 16.88 -17.13
CA ALA A 169 -9.21 18.25 -17.35
C ALA A 169 -10.44 18.57 -16.48
N SER A 170 -11.47 17.72 -16.52
CA SER A 170 -12.68 17.86 -15.67
C SER A 170 -12.36 17.96 -14.17
N ASP A 171 -11.46 17.10 -13.71
CA ASP A 171 -10.96 17.07 -12.34
C ASP A 171 -10.26 18.38 -11.95
N TYR A 172 -9.44 18.93 -12.84
CA TYR A 172 -8.74 20.19 -12.63
C TYR A 172 -9.72 21.37 -12.57
N ILE A 173 -10.66 21.47 -13.52
CA ILE A 173 -11.69 22.53 -13.52
C ILE A 173 -12.49 22.52 -12.22
N SER A 174 -12.97 21.34 -11.81
CA SER A 174 -13.75 21.20 -10.58
C SER A 174 -12.94 21.66 -9.35
N ARG A 175 -11.64 21.35 -9.31
CA ARG A 175 -10.73 21.76 -8.22
C ARG A 175 -10.37 23.24 -8.26
N ILE A 176 -10.21 23.82 -9.45
CA ILE A 176 -10.03 25.27 -9.62
C ILE A 176 -11.25 25.99 -9.06
N LEU A 177 -12.46 25.61 -9.46
CA LEU A 177 -13.67 26.25 -8.93
C LEU A 177 -13.82 26.09 -7.41
N THR A 178 -13.51 24.91 -6.89
CA THR A 178 -13.47 24.66 -5.44
C THR A 178 -12.51 25.62 -4.73
N GLY A 179 -11.31 25.80 -5.29
CA GLY A 179 -10.31 26.72 -4.77
C GLY A 179 -10.67 28.19 -4.92
N ILE A 180 -11.18 28.62 -6.09
CA ILE A 180 -11.57 30.00 -6.38
C ILE A 180 -12.71 30.45 -5.47
N LYS A 181 -13.74 29.63 -5.26
CA LYS A 181 -14.82 29.92 -4.30
C LYS A 181 -14.31 30.12 -2.87
N LEU A 182 -13.17 29.51 -2.52
CA LEU A 182 -12.53 29.69 -1.22
C LEU A 182 -11.71 30.98 -1.16
N VAL A 183 -10.86 31.25 -2.15
CA VAL A 183 -9.91 32.38 -2.13
C VAL A 183 -10.51 33.71 -2.63
N MET A 184 -11.69 33.66 -3.24
CA MET A 184 -12.47 34.83 -3.67
C MET A 184 -13.91 34.71 -3.13
N PRO A 185 -14.14 35.04 -1.85
CA PRO A 185 -15.49 35.01 -1.26
C PRO A 185 -16.46 35.86 -2.08
N GLY A 186 -17.63 35.30 -2.41
CA GLY A 186 -18.64 35.95 -3.25
C GLY A 186 -18.52 35.64 -4.75
N PHE A 187 -17.47 34.94 -5.20
CA PHE A 187 -17.40 34.49 -6.58
C PHE A 187 -18.54 33.52 -6.92
N SER A 188 -19.33 33.87 -7.94
CA SER A 188 -20.37 33.04 -8.54
C SER A 188 -20.38 33.27 -10.05
N SER A 189 -20.46 32.18 -10.82
CA SER A 189 -20.51 32.25 -12.29
C SER A 189 -21.18 31.00 -12.84
N GLN A 190 -22.42 31.16 -13.32
CA GLN A 190 -23.17 30.08 -13.97
C GLN A 190 -22.45 29.52 -15.19
N ALA A 191 -21.77 30.39 -15.96
CA ALA A 191 -20.98 29.96 -17.12
C ALA A 191 -19.83 29.03 -16.73
N CYS A 192 -19.15 29.32 -15.61
CA CYS A 192 -18.09 28.45 -15.10
C CYS A 192 -18.63 27.11 -14.59
N GLU A 193 -19.78 27.14 -13.92
CA GLU A 193 -20.45 25.92 -13.42
C GLU A 193 -20.93 25.04 -14.57
N PHE A 194 -21.46 25.63 -15.64
CA PHE A 194 -21.82 24.94 -16.87
C PHE A 194 -20.62 24.23 -17.48
N VAL A 195 -19.48 24.91 -17.66
CA VAL A 195 -18.24 24.30 -18.19
C VAL A 195 -17.77 23.15 -17.30
N ALA A 196 -17.82 23.29 -15.97
CA ALA A 196 -17.47 22.20 -15.08
C ALA A 196 -18.41 20.99 -15.18
N CYS A 197 -19.69 21.21 -15.48
CA CYS A 197 -20.67 20.16 -15.71
C CYS A 197 -20.42 19.45 -17.05
N ASP A 198 -20.30 20.22 -18.14
CA ASP A 198 -20.04 19.73 -19.50
C ASP A 198 -18.74 18.88 -19.54
N TRP A 199 -17.64 19.35 -18.95
CA TRP A 199 -16.42 18.53 -18.88
C TRP A 199 -16.57 17.27 -18.04
N ARG A 200 -17.44 17.28 -17.01
CA ARG A 200 -17.74 16.07 -16.21
C ARG A 200 -18.53 15.06 -17.03
N GLU A 201 -19.48 15.51 -17.84
CA GLU A 201 -20.27 14.69 -18.76
C GLU A 201 -19.37 14.08 -19.84
N ARG A 202 -18.56 14.89 -20.52
CA ARG A 202 -17.56 14.41 -21.49
C ARG A 202 -16.60 13.39 -20.88
N ALA A 203 -16.16 13.61 -19.64
CA ALA A 203 -15.30 12.67 -18.93
C ALA A 203 -16.01 11.36 -18.57
N ALA A 204 -17.33 11.39 -18.37
CA ALA A 204 -18.14 10.20 -18.14
C ALA A 204 -18.32 9.40 -19.44
N GLU A 205 -18.65 10.08 -20.54
CA GLU A 205 -18.80 9.48 -21.88
C GLU A 205 -17.49 8.85 -22.38
N ALA A 206 -16.36 9.53 -22.19
CA ALA A 206 -15.04 9.01 -22.56
C ALA A 206 -14.63 7.77 -21.75
N GLY A 207 -15.32 7.47 -20.64
CA GLY A 207 -15.02 6.32 -19.79
C GLY A 207 -13.66 6.41 -19.09
N SER A 208 -13.17 5.26 -18.63
CA SER A 208 -11.87 5.15 -17.97
C SER A 208 -10.89 4.39 -18.86
N THR A 209 -9.90 5.11 -19.39
CA THR A 209 -8.85 4.54 -20.26
C THR A 209 -7.95 3.52 -19.57
N THR A 210 -7.98 3.44 -18.23
CA THR A 210 -7.15 2.55 -17.42
C THR A 210 -7.88 1.30 -16.93
N LYS A 211 -9.16 1.12 -17.31
CA LYS A 211 -9.93 -0.10 -17.04
C LYS A 211 -10.13 -0.90 -18.32
N THR A 212 -9.28 -1.89 -18.56
CA THR A 212 -9.46 -2.84 -19.66
C THR A 212 -9.71 -4.25 -19.12
N GLY A 213 -10.49 -5.04 -19.85
CA GLY A 213 -10.74 -6.46 -19.53
C GLY A 213 -9.47 -7.32 -19.56
N ALA A 214 -8.43 -6.87 -20.26
CA ALA A 214 -7.12 -7.52 -20.30
C ALA A 214 -6.43 -7.64 -18.94
N GLN A 215 -6.91 -6.93 -17.90
CA GLN A 215 -6.38 -6.98 -16.53
C GLN A 215 -7.15 -7.92 -15.59
N LEU A 216 -8.13 -8.67 -16.12
CA LEU A 216 -8.89 -9.65 -15.35
C LEU A 216 -8.05 -10.91 -15.17
N VAL A 217 -7.74 -11.20 -13.91
CA VAL A 217 -7.04 -12.41 -13.47
C VAL A 217 -7.81 -12.90 -12.24
N GLY A 218 -8.17 -14.18 -12.19
CA GLY A 218 -8.84 -14.77 -11.03
C GLY A 218 -8.10 -14.43 -9.74
N ALA A 219 -8.82 -13.85 -8.79
CA ALA A 219 -8.34 -13.57 -7.46
C ALA A 219 -7.82 -14.83 -6.74
N SER A 220 -8.43 -16.01 -6.97
CA SER A 220 -7.89 -17.29 -6.47
C SER A 220 -6.45 -17.53 -6.96
N ARG A 221 -6.18 -17.31 -8.26
CA ARG A 221 -4.82 -17.44 -8.82
C ARG A 221 -3.83 -16.46 -8.18
N ILE A 222 -4.28 -15.24 -7.88
CA ILE A 222 -3.44 -14.23 -7.20
C ILE A 222 -3.17 -14.65 -5.74
N TYR A 223 -4.16 -15.22 -5.06
CA TYR A 223 -4.02 -15.76 -3.71
C TYR A 223 -2.99 -16.89 -3.69
N ASP A 224 -3.09 -17.85 -4.61
CA ASP A 224 -2.15 -18.97 -4.73
C ASP A 224 -0.73 -18.54 -5.06
N LEU A 225 -0.57 -17.58 -5.99
CA LEU A 225 0.73 -16.95 -6.23
C LEU A 225 1.35 -16.40 -4.94
N GLY A 226 0.53 -15.86 -4.03
CA GLY A 226 0.97 -15.43 -2.71
C GLY A 226 1.65 -16.56 -1.93
N PHE A 227 1.05 -17.75 -1.90
CA PHE A 227 1.61 -18.91 -1.20
C PHE A 227 2.78 -19.55 -1.93
N ASP A 228 2.79 -19.53 -3.26
CA ASP A 228 3.94 -19.99 -4.04
C ASP A 228 5.19 -19.16 -3.74
N LEU A 229 5.04 -17.83 -3.61
CA LEU A 229 6.13 -16.95 -3.20
C LEU A 229 6.64 -17.26 -1.78
N MET A 230 5.76 -17.61 -0.85
CA MET A 230 6.16 -18.05 0.49
C MET A 230 6.89 -19.39 0.43
N GLN A 231 6.42 -20.33 -0.39
CA GLN A 231 7.06 -21.63 -0.56
C GLN A 231 8.46 -21.49 -1.19
N GLN A 232 8.61 -20.63 -2.20
CA GLN A 232 9.90 -20.29 -2.78
C GLN A 232 10.84 -19.65 -1.74
N ALA A 233 10.31 -18.85 -0.80
CA ALA A 233 11.11 -18.30 0.29
C ALA A 233 11.57 -19.38 1.26
N ARG A 234 10.73 -20.37 1.57
CA ARG A 234 11.08 -21.53 2.42
C ARG A 234 12.16 -22.40 1.77
N SER A 235 12.08 -22.62 0.46
CA SER A 235 13.02 -23.48 -0.28
C SER A 235 14.39 -22.83 -0.53
N ARG A 236 14.62 -21.58 -0.09
CA ARG A 236 15.92 -20.95 -0.26
C ARG A 236 16.98 -21.57 0.63
N HIS A 237 18.14 -21.79 0.03
CA HIS A 237 19.33 -22.22 0.74
C HIS A 237 19.76 -21.25 1.86
N LEU A 238 19.50 -19.95 1.69
CA LEU A 238 19.78 -18.92 2.70
C LEU A 238 18.50 -18.27 3.21
N ARG A 239 18.31 -18.30 4.53
CA ARG A 239 17.24 -17.54 5.21
C ARG A 239 17.70 -16.11 5.51
N GLY A 240 17.90 -15.36 4.42
CA GLY A 240 18.31 -13.96 4.46
C GLY A 240 17.20 -12.97 4.11
N LEU A 241 17.56 -11.69 4.01
CA LEU A 241 16.62 -10.59 3.70
C LEU A 241 15.84 -10.82 2.40
N HIS A 242 16.42 -11.48 1.41
CA HIS A 242 15.73 -11.80 0.17
C HIS A 242 14.64 -12.85 0.38
N ALA A 243 14.89 -13.91 1.16
CA ALA A 243 13.85 -14.89 1.52
C ALA A 243 12.71 -14.19 2.29
N ALA A 244 13.06 -13.33 3.25
CA ALA A 244 12.09 -12.52 3.98
C ALA A 244 11.27 -11.59 3.08
N LYS A 245 11.90 -11.00 2.05
CA LYS A 245 11.23 -10.16 1.05
C LYS A 245 10.18 -10.94 0.28
N ASP A 246 10.52 -12.14 -0.18
CA ASP A 246 9.62 -12.94 -1.01
C ASP A 246 8.48 -13.51 -0.17
N PHE A 247 8.75 -13.93 1.07
CA PHE A 247 7.69 -14.30 2.02
C PHE A 247 6.75 -13.11 2.30
N ARG A 248 7.30 -11.93 2.61
CA ARG A 248 6.51 -10.69 2.81
C ARG A 248 5.66 -10.35 1.58
N ASN A 249 6.21 -10.53 0.38
CA ASN A 249 5.50 -10.29 -0.87
C ASN A 249 4.37 -11.30 -1.08
N GLY A 250 4.59 -12.56 -0.69
CA GLY A 250 3.54 -13.57 -0.63
C GLY A 250 2.40 -13.17 0.30
N ILE A 251 2.75 -12.73 1.52
CA ILE A 251 1.77 -12.23 2.52
C ILE A 251 1.01 -11.03 1.98
N LEU A 252 1.68 -10.14 1.24
CA LEU A 252 1.02 -8.99 0.62
C LEU A 252 -0.09 -9.43 -0.34
N LEU A 253 0.17 -10.40 -1.22
CA LEU A 253 -0.83 -10.86 -2.18
C LEU A 253 -1.96 -11.63 -1.51
N SER A 254 -1.64 -12.58 -0.62
CA SER A 254 -2.65 -13.40 0.06
C SER A 254 -3.57 -12.55 0.94
N VAL A 255 -3.00 -11.63 1.73
CA VAL A 255 -3.80 -10.69 2.54
C VAL A 255 -4.58 -9.71 1.66
N ALA A 256 -4.01 -9.21 0.55
CA ALA A 256 -4.74 -8.28 -0.32
C ALA A 256 -5.95 -8.93 -1.01
N VAL A 257 -5.92 -10.24 -1.27
CA VAL A 257 -7.07 -10.99 -1.80
C VAL A 257 -8.07 -11.31 -0.69
N ALA A 258 -7.63 -11.85 0.44
CA ALA A 258 -8.52 -12.19 1.57
C ALA A 258 -9.17 -10.94 2.21
N LEU A 259 -8.47 -9.81 2.16
CA LEU A 259 -8.90 -8.51 2.64
C LEU A 259 -8.71 -7.48 1.51
N PRO A 260 -9.66 -7.34 0.56
CA PRO A 260 -9.57 -6.47 -0.63
C PRO A 260 -9.67 -4.98 -0.29
N GLN A 261 -8.77 -4.50 0.57
CA GLN A 261 -8.66 -3.13 1.02
C GLN A 261 -7.71 -2.32 0.13
N ARG A 262 -7.79 -0.99 0.22
CA ARG A 262 -6.95 -0.10 -0.61
C ARG A 262 -5.51 -0.17 -0.13
N ALA A 263 -4.56 0.15 -1.00
CA ALA A 263 -3.13 0.19 -0.65
C ALA A 263 -2.84 1.00 0.63
N ARG A 264 -3.59 2.09 0.88
CA ARG A 264 -3.53 2.85 2.13
C ARG A 264 -3.85 2.02 3.37
N ALA A 265 -4.97 1.32 3.36
CA ALA A 265 -5.39 0.46 4.46
C ALA A 265 -4.42 -0.71 4.65
N LEU A 266 -4.00 -1.36 3.55
CA LEU A 266 -2.99 -2.42 3.59
C LEU A 266 -1.66 -1.93 4.17
N SER A 267 -1.23 -0.70 3.86
CA SER A 267 0.01 -0.13 4.41
C SER A 267 -0.03 0.12 5.92
N ALA A 268 -1.21 0.13 6.52
CA ALA A 268 -1.40 0.32 7.95
C ALA A 268 -1.41 -1.00 8.75
N LEU A 269 -1.31 -2.15 8.07
CA LEU A 269 -1.26 -3.45 8.73
C LEU A 269 0.03 -3.61 9.53
N ALA A 270 -0.10 -3.96 10.80
CA ALA A 270 0.96 -4.15 11.76
C ALA A 270 0.50 -5.12 12.85
N PHE A 271 1.36 -6.09 13.17
CA PHE A 271 1.12 -7.05 14.25
C PHE A 271 0.84 -6.33 15.58
N ASP A 272 -0.06 -6.88 16.39
CA ASP A 272 -0.41 -6.39 17.73
C ASP A 272 -1.02 -4.98 17.75
N ARG A 273 -1.46 -4.49 16.58
CA ARG A 273 -2.02 -3.14 16.42
C ARG A 273 -3.22 -3.10 15.50
N THR A 274 -3.09 -3.73 14.34
CA THR A 274 -4.13 -3.73 13.30
C THR A 274 -4.34 -5.09 12.66
N ILE A 275 -3.49 -6.07 12.98
CA ILE A 275 -3.69 -7.47 12.65
C ILE A 275 -3.21 -8.34 13.82
N ASP A 276 -4.04 -9.29 14.21
CA ASP A 276 -3.83 -10.20 15.32
C ASP A 276 -4.26 -11.62 14.93
N ILE A 277 -3.70 -12.62 15.63
CA ILE A 277 -3.99 -14.04 15.40
C ILE A 277 -4.47 -14.58 16.76
N PRO A 278 -5.75 -14.38 17.12
CA PRO A 278 -6.23 -14.64 18.46
C PRO A 278 -6.24 -16.14 18.82
N CYS A 279 -6.42 -17.00 17.82
CA CYS A 279 -6.34 -18.44 17.94
C CYS A 279 -6.02 -19.06 16.57
N GLU A 280 -5.77 -20.37 16.59
CA GLU A 280 -5.47 -21.14 15.38
C GLU A 280 -6.55 -20.95 14.31
N GLY A 281 -6.09 -20.66 13.09
CA GLY A 281 -6.95 -20.46 11.93
C GLY A 281 -7.75 -19.16 11.91
N MET A 282 -7.58 -18.26 12.87
CA MET A 282 -8.31 -16.99 12.92
C MET A 282 -7.37 -15.80 12.74
N VAL A 283 -7.73 -14.90 11.83
CA VAL A 283 -7.00 -13.65 11.57
C VAL A 283 -7.93 -12.48 11.87
N HIS A 284 -7.65 -11.75 12.95
CA HIS A 284 -8.38 -10.54 13.32
C HIS A 284 -7.70 -9.31 12.73
N ILE A 285 -8.49 -8.40 12.14
CA ILE A 285 -8.04 -7.19 11.48
C ILE A 285 -8.81 -6.01 12.05
N HIS A 286 -8.06 -5.04 12.57
CA HIS A 286 -8.57 -3.80 13.13
C HIS A 286 -7.92 -2.60 12.43
N LEU A 287 -8.63 -1.97 11.49
CA LEU A 287 -8.14 -0.82 10.72
C LEU A 287 -8.80 0.47 11.19
N PRO A 288 -8.05 1.46 11.72
CA PRO A 288 -8.63 2.70 12.19
C PRO A 288 -9.24 3.50 11.03
N ALA A 289 -10.37 4.19 11.28
CA ALA A 289 -11.12 4.93 10.27
C ALA A 289 -10.26 5.89 9.41
N ARG A 290 -9.25 6.51 10.00
CA ARG A 290 -8.28 7.39 9.31
C ARG A 290 -7.48 6.71 8.19
N MET A 291 -7.41 5.38 8.18
CA MET A 291 -6.74 4.59 7.14
C MET A 291 -7.69 4.11 6.05
N LEU A 292 -9.00 4.30 6.25
CA LEU A 292 -10.04 3.94 5.30
C LEU A 292 -10.36 5.10 4.35
N LYS A 293 -11.03 4.79 3.24
CA LYS A 293 -11.54 5.82 2.32
C LYS A 293 -12.84 6.42 2.86
N LEU A 294 -12.71 7.30 3.85
CA LEU A 294 -13.82 8.04 4.43
C LEU A 294 -13.67 9.55 4.19
N PRO A 295 -14.78 10.31 4.13
CA PRO A 295 -14.73 11.77 4.19
C PRO A 295 -13.92 12.23 5.40
N GLU A 296 -13.21 13.36 5.29
CA GLU A 296 -12.26 13.79 6.33
C GLU A 296 -12.91 13.88 7.72
N GLY A 297 -14.11 14.47 7.79
CA GLY A 297 -14.86 14.57 9.05
C GLY A 297 -15.32 13.23 9.66
N GLN A 298 -15.20 12.11 8.95
CA GLN A 298 -15.55 10.77 9.45
C GLN A 298 -14.31 9.94 9.84
N LYS A 299 -13.10 10.47 9.69
CA LYS A 299 -11.86 9.73 9.98
C LYS A 299 -11.57 9.52 11.48
N ALA A 300 -12.31 10.20 12.34
CA ALA A 300 -12.36 9.94 13.79
C ALA A 300 -13.48 8.96 14.18
N GLY A 301 -14.19 8.37 13.21
CA GLY A 301 -15.29 7.44 13.44
C GLY A 301 -14.85 6.01 13.74
N ALA A 302 -15.82 5.10 13.70
CA ALA A 302 -15.63 3.68 13.99
C ALA A 302 -14.59 3.02 13.06
N PRO A 303 -13.73 2.15 13.61
CA PRO A 303 -12.76 1.38 12.82
C PRO A 303 -13.46 0.37 11.91
N PHE A 304 -12.71 -0.15 10.95
CA PHE A 304 -13.07 -1.39 10.26
C PHE A 304 -12.52 -2.55 11.08
N ASP A 305 -13.40 -3.47 11.47
CA ASP A 305 -13.07 -4.57 12.38
C ASP A 305 -13.65 -5.88 11.82
N ARG A 306 -12.79 -6.88 11.61
CA ARG A 306 -13.13 -8.16 10.97
C ARG A 306 -12.28 -9.30 11.49
N THR A 307 -12.88 -10.49 11.58
CA THR A 307 -12.17 -11.74 11.80
C THR A 307 -12.38 -12.67 10.62
N LEU A 308 -11.30 -13.14 10.02
CA LEU A 308 -11.33 -14.11 8.93
C LEU A 308 -10.92 -15.47 9.49
N SER A 309 -11.64 -16.53 9.12
CA SER A 309 -11.21 -17.91 9.34
C SER A 309 -10.46 -18.40 8.11
N SER A 310 -9.18 -18.68 8.26
CA SER A 310 -8.30 -19.24 7.24
C SER A 310 -7.10 -19.85 7.95
N GLN A 311 -7.07 -21.18 8.03
CA GLN A 311 -5.93 -21.90 8.59
C GLN A 311 -4.65 -21.56 7.83
N LYS A 312 -4.74 -21.56 6.50
CA LYS A 312 -3.61 -21.33 5.60
C LYS A 312 -3.00 -19.94 5.81
N LEU A 313 -3.83 -18.90 5.91
CA LEU A 313 -3.36 -17.53 6.13
C LEU A 313 -2.86 -17.30 7.55
N ALA A 314 -3.56 -17.82 8.57
CA ALA A 314 -3.15 -17.70 9.96
C ALA A 314 -1.76 -18.33 10.18
N SER A 315 -1.55 -19.58 9.77
CA SER A 315 -0.25 -20.25 9.88
C SER A 315 0.86 -19.53 9.12
N ALA A 316 0.56 -18.98 7.93
CA ALA A 316 1.54 -18.20 7.17
C ALA A 316 1.91 -16.88 7.87
N LEU A 317 0.95 -16.20 8.50
CA LEU A 317 1.20 -14.98 9.26
C LEU A 317 1.99 -15.27 10.54
N GLU A 318 1.72 -16.37 11.23
CA GLU A 318 2.50 -16.83 12.38
C GLU A 318 3.94 -17.15 11.99
N GLU A 319 4.16 -17.94 10.93
CA GLU A 319 5.49 -18.24 10.42
C GLU A 319 6.20 -16.94 9.99
N TYR A 320 5.50 -16.04 9.31
CA TYR A 320 6.06 -14.75 8.94
C TYR A 320 6.51 -13.98 10.18
N ARG A 321 5.65 -13.88 11.21
CA ARG A 321 5.92 -13.17 12.46
C ARG A 321 7.16 -13.69 13.17
N HIS A 322 7.34 -15.01 13.24
CA HIS A 322 8.41 -15.63 14.02
C HIS A 322 9.72 -15.81 13.23
N SER A 323 9.63 -16.18 11.94
CA SER A 323 10.79 -16.67 11.18
C SER A 323 11.34 -15.70 10.14
N TYR A 324 10.51 -14.80 9.61
CA TYR A 324 10.91 -13.93 8.48
C TYR A 324 10.81 -12.43 8.80
N ARG A 325 9.81 -12.02 9.58
CA ARG A 325 9.60 -10.62 9.96
C ARG A 325 10.79 -10.07 10.76
N PRO A 326 11.40 -10.81 11.72
CA PRO A 326 12.57 -10.34 12.46
C PRO A 326 13.79 -10.09 11.58
N LEU A 327 13.83 -10.63 10.35
CA LEU A 327 14.92 -10.40 9.40
C LEU A 327 14.98 -8.97 8.84
N PHE A 328 13.90 -8.21 9.01
CA PHE A 328 13.85 -6.81 8.60
C PHE A 328 14.24 -5.87 9.74
N ASP A 329 13.66 -6.06 10.92
CA ASP A 329 13.85 -5.27 12.14
C ASP A 329 12.87 -5.77 13.22
N ASP A 330 12.96 -5.18 14.41
CA ASP A 330 12.11 -5.45 15.58
C ASP A 330 10.76 -4.70 15.53
N GLY A 331 10.38 -4.15 14.37
CA GLY A 331 9.15 -3.37 14.21
C GLY A 331 7.90 -4.24 14.02
N ALA A 332 6.73 -3.63 14.23
CA ALA A 332 5.43 -4.33 14.12
C ALA A 332 4.82 -4.31 12.70
N SER A 333 5.25 -3.41 11.81
CA SER A 333 4.67 -3.26 10.46
C SER A 333 4.64 -4.58 9.70
N LEU A 334 3.51 -4.96 9.11
CA LEU A 334 3.37 -6.19 8.33
C LEU A 334 4.22 -6.15 7.05
N PHE A 335 4.39 -4.95 6.46
CA PHE A 335 5.18 -4.77 5.25
C PHE A 335 6.40 -3.85 5.47
N PRO A 336 7.46 -4.34 6.13
CA PRO A 336 8.68 -3.55 6.38
C PRO A 336 9.46 -3.26 5.09
N SER A 337 10.18 -2.15 5.09
CA SER A 337 11.06 -1.70 4.02
C SER A 337 12.37 -2.48 4.01
N MET A 338 12.84 -2.90 2.84
CA MET A 338 14.20 -3.44 2.71
C MET A 338 15.28 -2.37 2.82
N HIS A 339 14.96 -1.10 2.57
CA HIS A 339 15.97 -0.04 2.43
C HIS A 339 16.01 0.92 3.61
N ALA A 340 15.18 0.71 4.62
CA ALA A 340 15.13 1.58 5.79
C ALA A 340 14.64 0.76 6.99
N ARG A 341 15.51 0.61 8.00
CA ARG A 341 15.18 -0.08 9.25
C ARG A 341 14.06 0.68 9.98
N GLY A 342 13.10 -0.05 10.53
CA GLY A 342 11.98 0.49 11.30
C GLY A 342 10.90 1.18 10.46
N ALA A 343 11.04 1.20 9.13
CA ALA A 343 10.11 1.88 8.23
C ALA A 343 9.26 0.87 7.45
N ALA A 344 7.97 1.16 7.30
CA ALA A 344 7.07 0.44 6.40
C ALA A 344 7.27 0.85 4.92
N ILE A 345 6.96 -0.06 3.98
CA ILE A 345 6.80 0.33 2.57
C ILE A 345 5.60 1.26 2.42
N SER A 346 5.65 2.18 1.45
CA SER A 346 4.56 3.13 1.23
C SER A 346 3.38 2.49 0.50
N GLU A 347 2.22 3.16 0.53
CA GLU A 347 1.04 2.82 -0.28
C GLU A 347 1.40 2.67 -1.77
N ALA A 348 2.22 3.60 -2.29
CA ALA A 348 2.68 3.57 -3.68
C ALA A 348 3.58 2.36 -3.94
N GLN A 349 4.40 1.96 -2.98
CA GLN A 349 5.25 0.76 -3.12
C GLN A 349 4.42 -0.52 -3.07
N ILE A 350 3.38 -0.59 -2.23
CA ILE A 350 2.41 -1.70 -2.22
C ILE A 350 1.75 -1.83 -3.59
N GLY A 351 1.27 -0.72 -4.16
CA GLY A 351 0.69 -0.69 -5.50
C GLY A 351 1.67 -1.16 -6.58
N ARG A 352 2.93 -0.73 -6.50
CA ARG A 352 3.99 -1.14 -7.44
C ARG A 352 4.30 -2.63 -7.33
N LEU A 353 4.58 -3.13 -6.11
CA LEU A 353 4.92 -4.53 -5.86
C LEU A 353 3.81 -5.47 -6.33
N THR A 354 2.56 -5.17 -6.00
CA THR A 354 1.42 -5.99 -6.44
C THR A 354 1.37 -6.10 -7.97
N GLY A 355 1.54 -4.97 -8.66
CA GLY A 355 1.59 -4.95 -10.12
C GLY A 355 2.79 -5.71 -10.69
N ASP A 356 4.00 -5.49 -10.15
CA ASP A 356 5.23 -6.12 -10.65
C ASP A 356 5.22 -7.65 -10.44
N LEU A 357 4.67 -8.13 -9.32
CA LEU A 357 4.57 -9.56 -9.01
C LEU A 357 3.57 -10.26 -9.94
N THR A 358 2.40 -9.66 -10.13
CA THR A 358 1.35 -10.22 -10.99
C THR A 358 1.74 -10.15 -12.47
N GLU A 359 2.39 -9.08 -12.91
CA GLU A 359 2.93 -8.96 -14.27
C GLU A 359 3.96 -10.04 -14.57
N ARG A 360 4.87 -10.32 -13.62
CA ARG A 360 5.85 -11.39 -13.76
C ARG A 360 5.20 -12.77 -13.84
N ALA A 361 4.17 -13.02 -13.04
CA ALA A 361 3.54 -14.34 -12.94
C ALA A 361 2.54 -14.62 -14.07
N PHE A 362 1.81 -13.59 -14.52
CA PHE A 362 0.66 -13.75 -15.41
C PHE A 362 0.81 -13.02 -16.75
N GLY A 363 1.92 -12.31 -16.97
CA GLY A 363 2.11 -11.44 -18.14
C GLY A 363 1.25 -10.17 -18.12
N VAL A 364 0.49 -9.97 -17.03
CA VAL A 364 -0.49 -8.89 -16.90
C VAL A 364 -0.33 -8.18 -15.57
N ARG A 365 -0.15 -6.86 -15.63
CA ARG A 365 -0.01 -6.03 -14.45
C ARG A 365 -1.35 -5.79 -13.75
N VAL A 366 -1.53 -6.38 -12.57
CA VAL A 366 -2.71 -6.19 -11.72
C VAL A 366 -2.36 -5.25 -10.55
N SER A 367 -2.81 -4.00 -10.62
CA SER A 367 -2.69 -3.07 -9.49
C SER A 367 -3.56 -3.51 -8.30
N VAL A 368 -3.29 -3.02 -7.09
CA VAL A 368 -4.17 -3.29 -5.91
C VAL A 368 -5.63 -2.90 -6.15
N HIS A 369 -5.89 -1.82 -6.90
CA HIS A 369 -7.27 -1.46 -7.26
C HIS A 369 -7.90 -2.46 -8.23
N ARG A 370 -7.11 -3.02 -9.17
CA ARG A 370 -7.56 -4.07 -10.07
C ARG A 370 -7.76 -5.40 -9.36
N LEU A 371 -6.87 -5.76 -8.45
CA LEU A 371 -7.00 -6.95 -7.61
C LEU A 371 -8.35 -6.94 -6.87
N ARG A 372 -8.73 -5.78 -6.30
CA ARG A 372 -10.05 -5.60 -5.70
C ARG A 372 -11.19 -5.81 -6.69
N ASP A 373 -11.09 -5.25 -7.89
CA ASP A 373 -12.10 -5.44 -8.95
C ASP A 373 -12.19 -6.94 -9.33
N ASN A 374 -11.06 -7.66 -9.39
CA ASN A 374 -11.01 -9.10 -9.66
C ASN A 374 -11.65 -9.93 -8.55
N VAL A 375 -11.37 -9.61 -7.27
CA VAL A 375 -12.03 -10.25 -6.11
C VAL A 375 -13.54 -10.07 -6.19
N ALA A 376 -14.00 -8.86 -6.49
CA ALA A 376 -15.43 -8.58 -6.61
C ALA A 376 -16.06 -9.31 -7.81
N THR A 377 -15.34 -9.44 -8.92
CA THR A 377 -15.82 -10.16 -10.11
C THR A 377 -15.97 -11.65 -9.80
N GLU A 378 -14.92 -12.29 -9.27
CA GLU A 378 -14.93 -13.71 -8.95
C GLU A 378 -15.95 -14.04 -7.85
N ALA A 379 -16.05 -13.19 -6.81
CA ALA A 379 -17.11 -13.31 -5.81
C ALA A 379 -18.50 -13.19 -6.44
N SER A 380 -18.67 -12.33 -7.44
CA SER A 380 -19.94 -12.17 -8.15
C SER A 380 -20.33 -13.38 -8.99
N GLU A 381 -19.34 -14.10 -9.51
CA GLU A 381 -19.53 -15.26 -10.37
C GLU A 381 -19.80 -16.54 -9.58
N HIS A 382 -19.23 -16.67 -8.38
CA HIS A 382 -19.19 -17.94 -7.67
C HIS A 382 -19.94 -18.00 -6.33
N LEU A 383 -20.28 -16.85 -5.71
CA LEU A 383 -21.01 -16.85 -4.44
C LEU A 383 -22.52 -16.83 -4.65
N VAL A 384 -23.27 -17.45 -3.73
CA VAL A 384 -24.74 -17.65 -3.82
C VAL A 384 -25.51 -16.31 -3.92
N SER A 385 -24.91 -15.20 -3.46
CA SER A 385 -25.42 -13.83 -3.58
C SER A 385 -24.40 -12.88 -4.20
N GLY A 386 -23.72 -13.33 -5.24
CA GLY A 386 -22.51 -12.72 -5.80
C GLY A 386 -22.49 -11.20 -5.91
N GLY A 387 -23.51 -10.57 -6.50
CA GLY A 387 -23.55 -9.11 -6.63
C GLY A 387 -23.60 -8.35 -5.29
N ARG A 388 -24.33 -8.88 -4.30
CA ARG A 388 -24.37 -8.31 -2.93
C ARG A 388 -23.06 -8.60 -2.18
N ALA A 389 -22.54 -9.81 -2.34
CA ALA A 389 -21.28 -10.23 -1.73
C ALA A 389 -20.10 -9.36 -2.21
N ALA A 390 -20.02 -9.08 -3.51
CA ALA A 390 -19.03 -8.19 -4.11
C ALA A 390 -19.07 -6.77 -3.53
N THR A 391 -20.26 -6.17 -3.42
CA THR A 391 -20.45 -4.84 -2.81
C THR A 391 -20.00 -4.82 -1.35
N ALA A 392 -20.38 -5.85 -0.59
CA ALA A 392 -20.07 -5.97 0.82
C ALA A 392 -18.56 -6.18 1.07
N LEU A 393 -17.89 -7.01 0.26
CA LEU A 393 -16.44 -7.22 0.26
C LEU A 393 -15.66 -5.91 0.01
N LEU A 394 -16.12 -5.09 -0.93
CA LEU A 394 -15.44 -3.84 -1.30
C LEU A 394 -15.70 -2.68 -0.33
N GLY A 395 -16.67 -2.83 0.58
CA GLY A 395 -17.09 -1.78 1.52
C GLY A 395 -17.64 -0.55 0.81
N GLN A 396 -18.34 -0.74 -0.31
CA GLN A 396 -18.97 0.36 -1.04
C GLN A 396 -20.22 0.82 -0.28
N ARG A 397 -20.18 2.04 0.27
CA ARG A 397 -21.34 2.73 0.85
C ARG A 397 -22.13 3.39 -0.25
N ASP A 398 -22.89 2.59 -0.97
CA ASP A 398 -24.16 3.05 -1.49
C ASP A 398 -25.13 1.87 -1.43
N GLU A 399 -26.33 2.15 -0.96
CA GLU A 399 -27.49 1.28 -1.18
C GLU A 399 -28.56 2.05 -1.97
N GLN A 400 -28.43 3.38 -2.06
CA GLN A 400 -29.43 4.31 -1.54
C GLN A 400 -29.87 4.01 -0.07
N THR A 401 -28.87 3.74 0.80
CA THR A 401 -28.81 3.93 2.27
C THR A 401 -29.92 3.32 3.16
N ALA A 402 -29.65 2.23 3.88
CA ALA A 402 -29.58 2.21 5.36
C ALA A 402 -29.70 0.80 5.97
N GLN A 403 -28.66 -0.04 5.89
CA GLN A 403 -28.57 -1.20 6.78
C GLN A 403 -27.18 -1.34 7.42
N ARG A 404 -26.66 -0.27 8.05
CA ARG A 404 -25.30 -0.22 8.65
C ARG A 404 -24.98 -1.35 9.63
N HIS A 405 -25.94 -2.05 10.22
CA HIS A 405 -25.68 -3.22 11.06
C HIS A 405 -25.76 -4.56 10.29
N TYR A 406 -26.54 -4.66 9.20
CA TYR A 406 -26.59 -5.86 8.36
C TYR A 406 -25.51 -5.87 7.27
N ASP A 407 -25.04 -4.73 6.79
CA ASP A 407 -23.91 -4.65 5.85
C ASP A 407 -22.64 -5.21 6.48
N HIS A 408 -22.50 -4.99 7.79
CA HIS A 408 -21.34 -5.48 8.51
C HIS A 408 -21.38 -7.00 8.68
N SER A 409 -22.52 -7.62 9.00
CA SER A 409 -22.62 -9.08 9.06
C SER A 409 -22.53 -9.71 7.66
N THR A 410 -23.18 -9.13 6.66
CA THR A 410 -23.16 -9.60 5.27
C THR A 410 -21.76 -9.53 4.67
N GLY A 411 -21.02 -8.43 4.89
CA GLY A 411 -19.65 -8.30 4.40
C GLY A 411 -18.66 -9.22 5.10
N LEU A 412 -18.91 -9.58 6.37
CA LEU A 412 -18.11 -10.59 7.07
C LEU A 412 -18.41 -11.99 6.51
N ALA A 413 -19.68 -12.35 6.37
CA ALA A 413 -20.10 -13.62 5.78
C ALA A 413 -19.58 -13.78 4.35
N SER A 414 -19.65 -12.72 3.53
CA SER A 414 -19.14 -12.73 2.15
C SER A 414 -17.62 -12.85 2.09
N ALA A 415 -16.89 -12.21 3.01
CA ALA A 415 -15.45 -12.38 3.14
C ALA A 415 -15.08 -13.81 3.51
N GLN A 416 -15.81 -14.40 4.46
CA GLN A 416 -15.60 -15.78 4.86
C GLN A 416 -15.93 -16.76 3.73
N GLU A 417 -17.11 -16.62 3.11
CA GLU A 417 -17.56 -17.47 2.00
C GLU A 417 -16.57 -17.41 0.82
N PHE A 418 -16.05 -16.22 0.52
CA PHE A 418 -15.04 -16.04 -0.52
C PHE A 418 -13.71 -16.73 -0.16
N VAL A 419 -13.22 -16.54 1.06
CA VAL A 419 -11.98 -17.21 1.51
C VAL A 419 -12.14 -18.74 1.48
N ASP A 420 -13.26 -19.26 2.00
CA ASP A 420 -13.59 -20.68 1.95
C ASP A 420 -13.63 -21.20 0.51
N MET A 421 -14.22 -20.43 -0.42
CA MET A 421 -14.27 -20.78 -1.84
C MET A 421 -12.87 -20.84 -2.46
N VAL A 422 -12.05 -19.81 -2.26
CA VAL A 422 -10.66 -19.76 -2.76
C VAL A 422 -9.86 -20.95 -2.22
N GLU A 423 -10.02 -21.28 -0.94
CA GLU A 423 -9.31 -22.41 -0.32
C GLU A 423 -9.82 -23.77 -0.82
N ARG A 424 -11.13 -23.94 -1.03
CA ARG A 424 -11.72 -25.20 -1.53
C ARG A 424 -11.35 -25.49 -2.97
N GLN A 425 -11.28 -24.49 -3.85
CA GLN A 425 -10.91 -24.70 -5.26
C GLN A 425 -9.53 -25.37 -5.41
N ARG A 426 -8.64 -25.21 -4.42
CA ARG A 426 -7.34 -25.88 -4.37
C ARG A 426 -7.40 -27.34 -3.92
N SER A 427 -8.38 -27.72 -3.09
CA SER A 427 -8.58 -29.11 -2.68
C SER A 427 -9.12 -29.99 -3.82
N PHE A 428 -9.65 -29.36 -4.88
CA PHE A 428 -10.17 -30.02 -6.07
C PHE A 428 -9.24 -29.87 -7.29
N GLU A 429 -7.93 -29.73 -7.11
CA GLU A 429 -7.00 -30.08 -8.21
C GLU A 429 -7.15 -31.58 -8.49
N VAL A 430 -8.11 -31.87 -9.37
CA VAL A 430 -8.37 -33.15 -10.00
C VAL A 430 -7.08 -33.57 -10.67
N GLU A 431 -6.58 -34.76 -10.32
CA GLU A 431 -5.74 -35.56 -11.21
C GLU A 431 -6.47 -35.65 -12.55
N LEU A 432 -6.13 -34.76 -13.47
CA LEU A 432 -6.34 -35.03 -14.87
C LEU A 432 -5.31 -36.11 -15.22
N ASP A 433 -5.71 -37.36 -15.06
CA ASP A 433 -5.12 -38.48 -15.80
C ASP A 433 -5.22 -38.10 -17.28
N LEU A 434 -4.09 -37.68 -17.85
CA LEU A 434 -3.88 -37.55 -19.29
C LEU A 434 -3.34 -38.87 -19.84
#